data_AF-A0A166HFS0-F1
#
_entry.id   AF-A0A166HFS0-F1
#
_cell.length_a   1.000
_cell.length_b   1.000
_cell.length_c   1.000
_cell.angle_alpha   90.00
_cell.angle_beta   90.00
_cell.angle_gamma   90.00
#
_symmetry.space_group_name_H-M   'P 1'
#
loop_
_entity.id
_entity.type
_entity.pdbx_description
1 polymer ?
#
loop_
_entity_poly.entity_id
_entity_poly.type
_entity_poly.pdbx_seq_one_letter_code
_entity_poly.pdbx_strand_id
1 'polypeptide(L)'
;MKLTKGVGAHHVFDKVGVNEIEKCFNCVAPGSVITTIGFLGGKPKAPPNVPLLALGISVGNKQQSEDFLRFAKFSQIKPRVDRVFPFEQAIEAALQYLV
;
A
#
# COMPACT_ATOMS: atom_id res chain seq x y z
N MET A 1 15.86 9.14 -6.24
CA MET A 1 16.84 9.99 -5.55
C MET A 1 16.67 11.50 -5.74
N LYS A 2 16.26 12.03 -6.91
CA LYS A 2 16.12 13.50 -7.10
C LYS A 2 15.15 14.18 -6.10
N LEU A 3 13.98 13.57 -5.87
CA LEU A 3 12.98 14.08 -4.92
C LEU A 3 13.46 14.12 -3.46
N THR A 4 14.44 13.29 -3.12
CA THR A 4 15.01 13.16 -1.77
C THR A 4 16.39 13.82 -1.66
N LYS A 5 16.79 14.62 -2.65
CA LYS A 5 18.13 15.26 -2.72
C LYS A 5 19.29 14.29 -2.50
N GLY A 6 19.12 13.04 -2.95
CA GLY A 6 20.13 11.98 -2.81
C GLY A 6 20.09 11.20 -1.49
N VAL A 7 19.30 11.62 -0.49
CA VAL A 7 19.26 10.97 0.83
C VAL A 7 18.55 9.61 0.78
N GLY A 8 17.49 9.50 -0.01
CA GLY A 8 16.58 8.34 -0.01
C GLY A 8 15.34 8.56 0.85
N ALA A 9 14.38 7.66 0.76
CA ALA A 9 13.12 7.71 1.52
C ALA A 9 13.29 7.08 2.91
N HIS A 10 12.78 7.75 3.94
CA HIS A 10 12.79 7.22 5.32
C HIS A 10 11.67 6.22 5.57
N HIS A 11 10.54 6.37 4.85
CA HIS A 11 9.40 5.47 4.90
C HIS A 11 8.96 5.14 3.48
N VAL A 12 8.83 3.84 3.20
CA VAL A 12 8.31 3.35 1.93
C VAL A 12 7.12 2.44 2.19
N PHE A 13 6.00 2.74 1.55
CA PHE A 13 4.81 1.90 1.57
C PHE A 13 4.78 1.04 0.31
N ASP A 14 5.06 -0.24 0.45
CA ASP A 14 5.07 -1.19 -0.66
C ASP A 14 3.71 -1.88 -0.81
N LYS A 15 3.00 -1.56 -1.89
CA LYS A 15 1.70 -2.17 -2.23
C LYS A 15 1.82 -3.34 -3.22
N VAL A 16 2.98 -3.50 -3.85
CA VAL A 16 3.19 -4.47 -4.93
C VAL A 16 3.85 -5.73 -4.40
N GLY A 17 4.85 -5.57 -3.53
CA GLY A 17 5.47 -6.68 -2.84
C GLY A 17 6.39 -7.50 -3.73
N VAL A 18 6.00 -8.76 -3.91
CA VAL A 18 6.89 -9.90 -4.19
C VAL A 18 7.89 -9.73 -5.33
N ASN A 19 7.51 -9.06 -6.41
CA ASN A 19 8.34 -8.93 -7.61
C ASN A 19 9.01 -7.56 -7.76
N GLU A 20 8.76 -6.63 -6.83
CA GLU A 20 9.17 -5.21 -6.96
C GLU A 20 9.83 -4.65 -5.69
N ILE A 21 10.03 -5.47 -4.67
CA ILE A 21 10.62 -5.06 -3.40
C ILE A 21 12.04 -4.47 -3.55
N GLU A 22 12.80 -4.92 -4.56
CA GLU A 22 14.13 -4.35 -4.87
C GLU A 22 14.06 -2.86 -5.21
N LYS A 23 12.99 -2.40 -5.86
CA LYS A 23 12.79 -0.96 -6.13
C LYS A 23 12.61 -0.18 -4.83
N CYS A 24 12.03 -0.79 -3.81
CA CYS A 24 11.92 -0.19 -2.48
C CYS A 24 13.30 -0.07 -1.84
N PHE A 25 14.08 -1.16 -1.82
CA PHE A 25 15.45 -1.14 -1.28
C PHE A 25 16.38 -0.15 -1.99
N ASN A 26 16.23 0.02 -3.31
CA ASN A 26 17.03 0.96 -4.09
C ASN A 26 16.69 2.44 -3.85
N CYS A 27 15.57 2.77 -3.20
CA CYS A 27 15.14 4.15 -3.01
C CYS A 27 15.13 4.62 -1.55
N VAL A 28 15.40 3.73 -0.59
CA VAL A 28 15.41 4.06 0.84
C VAL A 28 16.72 4.69 1.32
N ALA A 29 16.62 5.47 2.39
CA ALA A 29 17.77 5.95 3.17
C ALA A 29 18.25 4.88 4.17
N PRO A 30 19.51 4.91 4.64
CA PRO A 30 19.95 4.04 5.74
C PRO A 30 19.07 4.20 6.99
N GLY A 31 18.69 3.09 7.63
CA GLY A 31 17.84 3.09 8.84
C GLY A 31 16.34 3.33 8.57
N SER A 32 15.92 3.35 7.30
CA SER A 32 14.51 3.49 6.89
C SER A 32 13.62 2.30 7.28
N VAL A 33 12.32 2.53 7.22
CA VAL A 33 11.29 1.47 7.33
C VAL A 33 10.59 1.26 5.99
N ILE A 34 10.56 0.00 5.53
CA ILE A 34 9.71 -0.44 4.42
C ILE A 34 8.50 -1.14 5.02
N THR A 35 7.31 -0.59 4.83
CA THR A 35 6.04 -1.18 5.24
C THR A 35 5.40 -1.86 4.03
N THR A 36 5.49 -3.18 4.00
CA THR A 36 4.83 -4.01 2.99
C THR A 36 3.35 -4.17 3.33
N ILE A 37 2.47 -3.83 2.39
CA ILE A 37 1.01 -3.86 2.55
C ILE A 37 0.36 -4.89 1.61
N GLY A 38 0.91 -5.11 0.41
CA GLY A 38 0.19 -5.85 -0.63
C GLY A 38 1.06 -6.68 -1.57
N PHE A 39 0.41 -7.63 -2.25
CA PHE A 39 1.00 -8.59 -3.18
C PHE A 39 0.45 -8.43 -4.60
N LEU A 40 0.27 -7.20 -5.08
CA LEU A 40 -0.23 -6.94 -6.44
C LEU A 40 0.76 -7.42 -7.53
N GLY A 41 2.00 -7.74 -7.16
CA GLY A 41 3.02 -8.25 -8.08
C GLY A 41 2.77 -9.66 -8.62
N GLY A 42 1.72 -10.36 -8.16
CA GLY A 42 1.36 -11.70 -8.66
C GLY A 42 2.22 -12.81 -8.04
N LYS A 43 2.61 -13.81 -8.84
CA LYS A 43 3.42 -14.95 -8.36
C LYS A 43 4.89 -14.54 -8.20
N PRO A 44 5.58 -14.97 -7.13
CA PRO A 44 7.01 -14.74 -6.98
C PRO A 44 7.80 -15.30 -8.17
N LYS A 45 8.71 -14.50 -8.72
CA LYS A 45 9.65 -14.93 -9.77
C LYS A 45 10.84 -15.73 -9.20
N ALA A 46 11.21 -15.49 -7.94
CA ALA A 46 12.31 -16.17 -7.27
C ALA A 46 12.05 -16.32 -5.75
N PRO A 47 12.53 -17.41 -5.11
CA PRO A 47 12.56 -17.53 -3.66
C PRO A 47 13.79 -16.83 -3.04
N PRO A 48 13.73 -16.44 -1.74
CA PRO A 48 12.56 -16.45 -0.87
C PRO A 48 11.63 -15.26 -1.16
N ASN A 49 10.34 -15.40 -0.86
CA ASN A 49 9.39 -14.28 -0.93
C ASN A 49 9.61 -13.33 0.25
N VAL A 50 10.59 -12.43 0.11
CA VAL A 50 10.98 -11.47 1.16
C VAL A 50 9.78 -10.65 1.67
N PRO A 51 8.87 -10.12 0.82
CA PRO A 51 7.67 -9.43 1.29
C PRO A 51 6.75 -10.30 2.17
N LEU A 52 6.61 -11.59 1.84
CA LEU A 52 5.85 -12.53 2.66
C LEU A 52 6.58 -12.84 3.98
N LEU A 53 7.90 -12.99 3.96
CA LEU A 53 8.67 -13.28 5.17
C LEU A 53 8.80 -12.07 6.10
N ALA A 54 8.75 -10.87 5.55
CA ALA A 54 8.84 -9.62 6.29
C ALA A 54 7.51 -9.21 6.96
N LEU A 55 6.43 -10.02 6.82
CA LEU A 55 5.05 -9.79 7.28
C LEU A 55 4.80 -8.35 7.79
N GLY A 56 4.71 -7.44 6.83
CA GLY A 56 4.17 -6.10 7.03
C GLY A 56 2.65 -6.18 7.20
N ILE A 57 2.16 -5.50 8.23
CA ILE A 57 0.76 -5.19 8.58
C ILE A 57 -0.31 -5.81 7.64
N SER A 58 -0.97 -6.88 8.09
CA SER A 58 -2.14 -7.47 7.42
C SER A 58 -3.43 -6.83 7.93
N VAL A 59 -3.83 -5.73 7.27
CA VAL A 59 -5.02 -4.93 7.64
C VAL A 59 -4.94 -4.40 9.09
N GLY A 60 -5.71 -3.37 9.41
CA GLY A 60 -5.83 -2.87 10.79
C GLY A 60 -6.86 -3.65 11.60
N ASN A 61 -6.67 -3.77 12.90
CA ASN A 61 -7.70 -4.25 13.81
C ASN A 61 -8.80 -3.19 14.04
N LYS A 62 -9.89 -3.56 14.71
CA LYS A 62 -11.02 -2.66 15.02
C LYS A 62 -10.56 -1.36 15.70
N GLN A 63 -9.70 -1.46 16.73
CA GLN A 63 -9.23 -0.30 17.48
C GLN A 63 -8.45 0.67 16.57
N GLN A 64 -7.55 0.14 15.74
CA GLN A 64 -6.80 0.94 14.76
C GLN A 64 -7.73 1.61 13.74
N SER A 65 -8.81 0.92 13.34
CA SER A 65 -9.83 1.50 12.45
C SER A 65 -10.58 2.65 13.12
N GLU A 66 -11.02 2.48 14.37
CA GLU A 66 -11.68 3.54 15.14
C GLU A 66 -10.76 4.75 15.36
N ASP A 67 -9.49 4.52 15.69
CA ASP A 67 -8.52 5.58 15.88
C ASP A 67 -8.25 6.33 14.57
N PHE A 68 -8.14 5.62 13.45
CA PHE A 68 -8.05 6.24 12.13
C PHE A 68 -9.28 7.09 11.81
N LEU A 69 -10.50 6.63 12.10
CA LEU A 69 -11.73 7.40 11.86
C LEU A 69 -11.78 8.68 12.71
N ARG A 70 -11.36 8.61 13.99
CA ARG A 70 -11.25 9.80 14.85
C ARG A 70 -10.24 10.80 14.28
N PHE A 71 -9.07 10.30 13.87
CA PHE A 71 -8.04 11.13 13.25
C PHE A 71 -8.50 11.74 11.93
N ALA A 72 -9.15 10.97 11.06
CA ALA A 72 -9.65 11.43 9.78
C ALA A 72 -10.70 12.55 9.96
N LYS A 73 -11.60 12.40 10.94
CA LYS A 73 -12.57 13.44 11.30
C LYS A 73 -11.88 14.70 11.81
N PHE A 74 -10.91 14.57 12.71
CA PHE A 74 -10.16 15.71 13.24
C PHE A 74 -9.39 16.44 12.13
N SER A 75 -8.64 15.70 11.32
CA SER A 75 -7.79 16.21 10.25
C SER A 75 -8.53 16.56 8.96
N GLN A 76 -9.87 16.44 8.95
CA GLN A 76 -10.73 16.68 7.78
C GLN A 76 -10.32 15.88 6.54
N ILE A 77 -9.78 14.67 6.74
CA ILE A 77 -9.44 13.76 5.65
C ILE A 77 -10.73 13.23 5.06
N LYS A 78 -10.96 13.50 3.77
CA LYS A 78 -12.12 13.01 3.03
C LYS A 78 -11.70 11.89 2.07
N PRO A 79 -12.50 10.82 1.94
CA PRO A 79 -12.23 9.80 0.94
C PRO A 79 -12.34 10.40 -0.45
N ARG A 80 -11.36 10.08 -1.32
CA ARG A 80 -11.43 10.43 -2.74
C ARG A 80 -12.28 9.40 -3.46
N VAL A 81 -13.53 9.77 -3.77
CA VAL A 81 -14.43 8.97 -4.60
C VAL A 81 -14.18 9.31 -6.05
N ASP A 82 -13.69 8.33 -6.81
CA ASP A 82 -13.37 8.52 -8.23
C ASP A 82 -14.60 8.26 -9.12
N ARG A 83 -15.38 7.22 -8.81
CA ARG A 83 -16.63 6.89 -9.51
C ARG A 83 -17.66 6.23 -8.59
N VAL A 84 -18.93 6.46 -8.87
CA VAL A 84 -20.08 5.85 -8.17
C VAL A 84 -20.87 5.01 -9.18
N PHE A 85 -21.25 3.80 -8.76
CA PHE A 85 -22.02 2.86 -9.56
C PHE A 85 -23.32 2.47 -8.82
N PRO A 86 -24.47 2.38 -9.51
CA PRO A 86 -25.66 1.76 -8.97
C PRO A 86 -25.42 0.30 -8.57
N PHE A 87 -26.20 -0.21 -7.63
CA PHE A 87 -26.04 -1.58 -7.12
C PHE A 87 -26.15 -2.63 -8.23
N GLU A 88 -27.04 -2.41 -9.19
CA GLU A 88 -27.27 -3.27 -10.35
C GLU A 88 -26.03 -3.39 -11.25
N GLN A 89 -25.13 -2.40 -11.20
CA GLN A 89 -23.90 -2.35 -12.00
C GLN A 89 -22.65 -2.74 -11.18
N ALA A 90 -22.81 -3.17 -9.93
CA ALA A 90 -21.69 -3.41 -9.01
C ALA A 90 -20.72 -4.49 -9.52
N ILE A 91 -21.21 -5.55 -10.14
CA ILE A 91 -20.35 -6.64 -10.64
C ILE A 91 -19.75 -6.27 -11.99
N GLU A 92 -20.59 -5.90 -12.96
CA GLU A 92 -20.14 -5.69 -14.34
C GLU A 92 -19.28 -4.43 -14.47
N ALA A 93 -19.79 -3.28 -14.04
CA ALA A 93 -19.10 -2.01 -14.26
C ALA A 93 -18.06 -1.71 -13.17
N ALA A 94 -18.39 -1.94 -11.89
CA ALA A 94 -17.50 -1.53 -10.81
C ALA A 94 -16.27 -2.45 -10.66
N LEU A 95 -16.39 -3.77 -10.87
CA LEU A 95 -15.21 -4.65 -10.85
C LEU A 95 -14.33 -4.47 -12.09
N GLN A 96 -14.92 -4.31 -13.27
CA GLN A 96 -14.14 -4.03 -14.49
C GLN A 96 -13.39 -2.71 -14.41
N TYR A 97 -13.91 -1.72 -13.69
CA TYR A 97 -13.23 -0.45 -13.45
C TYR A 97 -11.89 -0.59 -12.68
N LEU A 98 -11.74 -1.65 -11.88
CA LEU A 98 -10.59 -1.86 -10.99
C LEU A 98 -9.45 -2.67 -11.62
N VAL A 99 -9.67 -3.24 -12.82
CA VAL A 99 -8.71 -4.08 -13.54
C VAL A 99 -8.03 -3.28 -14.64
#